data_AF-S7MGZ4-F1
#
_entry.id   AF-S7MGZ4-F1
#
_cell.length_a   1.000
_cell.length_b   1.000
_cell.length_c   1.000
_cell.angle_alpha   90.00
_cell.angle_beta   90.00
_cell.angle_gamma   90.00
#
_symmetry.space_group_name_H-M   'P 1'
#
loop_
_entity.id
_entity.type
_entity.pdbx_description
1 polymer ?
#
loop_
_entity_poly.entity_id
_entity_poly.type
_entity_poly.pdbx_seq_one_letter_code
_entity_poly.pdbx_strand_id
1 'polypeptide(L)' 'MQNQHGCRILSQDVQKPSQNDWGKTQDAMEAALALEKNLNQALVELQALGSTRADPQLWDFLQNHFREKR' A
#
# COMPACT_ATOMS: atom_id res chain seq x y z
N MET A 1 5.26 12.71 -0.15
CA MET A 1 6.11 12.02 0.84
C MET A 1 5.89 12.62 2.23
N GLN A 2 5.79 11.82 3.31
CA GLN A 2 5.50 12.33 4.67
C GLN A 2 6.44 13.46 5.14
N ASN A 3 7.74 13.40 4.81
CA ASN A 3 8.71 14.45 5.14
C ASN A 3 8.42 15.81 4.48
N GLN A 4 7.71 15.85 3.35
CA GLN A 4 7.41 17.10 2.63
C GLN A 4 6.32 17.93 3.32
N HIS A 5 5.56 17.32 4.23
CA HIS A 5 4.50 17.99 4.99
C HIS A 5 4.91 18.25 6.45
N GLY A 6 6.21 18.20 6.75
CA GLY A 6 6.72 18.34 8.12
C GLY A 6 6.29 17.21 9.06
N CYS A 7 5.74 16.12 8.54
CA CYS A 7 5.36 14.96 9.33
C CYS A 7 6.60 14.16 9.74
N ARG A 8 6.56 13.59 10.95
CA ARG A 8 7.61 12.73 11.47
C ARG A 8 7.42 11.31 10.93
N ILE A 9 8.44 10.75 10.29
CA ILE A 9 8.46 9.33 9.93
C ILE A 9 8.69 8.50 11.19
N LEU A 10 7.81 7.53 11.41
CA LEU A 10 7.98 6.47 12.39
C LEU A 10 8.17 5.16 11.62
N SER A 11 9.40 4.67 11.57
CA SER A 11 9.70 3.36 10.96
C SER A 11 9.23 2.24 11.87
N GLN A 12 8.46 1.30 11.31
CA GLN A 12 8.07 0.07 11.96
C GLN A 12 8.95 -1.08 11.45
N ASP A 13 9.13 -2.12 12.27
CA ASP A 13 9.85 -3.31 11.86
C ASP A 13 9.13 -4.01 10.71
N VAL A 14 9.87 -4.29 9.63
CA VAL A 14 9.36 -5.09 8.52
C VAL A 14 9.25 -6.53 8.97
N GLN A 15 8.02 -7.04 9.04
CA GLN A 15 7.76 -8.42 9.40
C GLN A 15 8.34 -9.36 8.35
N LYS A 16 8.88 -10.50 8.79
CA LYS A 16 9.28 -11.57 7.88
C LYS A 16 8.05 -12.03 7.09
N PRO A 17 8.22 -12.38 5.80
CA PRO A 17 7.14 -12.98 5.04
C PRO A 17 6.66 -14.26 5.74
N SER A 18 5.35 -14.55 5.61
CA SER A 18 4.74 -15.72 6.24
C SER A 18 5.28 -17.05 5.70
N GLN A 19 5.89 -17.03 4.52
CA GLN A 19 6.53 -18.18 3.88
C GLN A 19 7.96 -17.85 3.46
N ASN A 20 8.85 -18.82 3.72
CA ASN A 20 10.23 -18.79 3.23
C ASN A 20 10.38 -19.50 1.87
N ASP A 21 9.43 -20.38 1.53
CA ASP A 21 9.37 -21.11 0.25
C ASP A 21 8.02 -20.85 -0.43
N TRP A 22 8.07 -20.59 -1.74
CA TRP A 22 6.91 -20.20 -2.55
C TRP A 22 6.25 -21.36 -3.28
N GLY A 23 6.62 -22.62 -2.97
CA GLY A 23 6.01 -23.80 -3.58
C GLY A 23 6.17 -23.84 -5.10
N LYS A 24 5.10 -24.22 -5.81
CA LYS A 24 5.05 -24.18 -7.27
C LYS A 24 4.67 -22.78 -7.75
N THR A 25 4.87 -22.51 -9.04
CA THR A 25 4.52 -21.21 -9.66
C THR A 25 3.10 -20.75 -9.35
N GLN A 26 2.14 -21.67 -9.26
CA GLN A 26 0.76 -21.35 -8.89
C GLN A 26 0.65 -20.81 -7.46
N ASP A 27 1.26 -21.49 -6.48
CA ASP A 27 1.20 -21.09 -5.07
C ASP A 27 1.85 -19.71 -4.87
N ALA A 28 2.98 -19.47 -5.55
CA ALA A 28 3.65 -18.16 -5.57
C ALA A 28 2.75 -17.05 -6.12
N MET A 29 2.02 -17.34 -7.21
CA MET A 29 1.15 -16.37 -7.88
C MET A 29 -0.12 -16.09 -7.06
N GLU A 30 -0.69 -17.11 -6.40
CA GLU A 30 -1.81 -16.93 -5.48
C GLU A 30 -1.40 -16.08 -4.26
N ALA A 31 -0.20 -16.31 -3.71
CA ALA A 31 0.34 -15.51 -2.62
C ALA A 31 0.61 -14.05 -3.04
N ALA A 32 1.16 -13.84 -4.24
CA ALA A 32 1.36 -12.50 -4.80
C ALA A 32 0.02 -11.78 -5.00
N LEU A 33 -0.99 -12.45 -5.55
CA LEU A 33 -2.32 -11.88 -5.75
C LEU A 33 -3.00 -11.53 -4.41
N ALA A 34 -2.84 -12.36 -3.39
CA ALA A 34 -3.37 -12.07 -2.05
C ALA A 34 -2.69 -10.81 -1.45
N LEU A 35 -1.37 -10.69 -1.62
CA LEU A 35 -0.63 -9.50 -1.19
C LEU A 35 -1.10 -8.24 -1.95
N GLU A 36 -1.26 -8.32 -3.27
CA GLU A 36 -1.77 -7.23 -4.10
C GLU A 36 -3.17 -6.79 -3.67
N LYS A 37 -4.07 -7.74 -3.39
CA LYS A 37 -5.41 -7.43 -2.86
C LYS A 37 -5.36 -6.70 -1.53
N ASN A 38 -4.52 -7.15 -0.59
CA ASN A 38 -4.35 -6.49 0.70
C ASN A 38 -3.79 -5.08 0.55
N LEU A 39 -2.79 -4.88 -0.32
CA LEU A 39 -2.22 -3.56 -0.61
C LEU A 39 -3.25 -2.63 -1.26
N ASN A 40 -4.02 -3.13 -2.23
CA ASN A 40 -5.07 -2.37 -2.89
C ASN A 40 -6.17 -1.96 -1.90
N GLN A 41 -6.57 -2.84 -0.99
CA GLN A 41 -7.54 -2.52 0.06
C GLN A 41 -7.01 -1.43 0.99
N ALA A 42 -5.76 -1.53 1.45
CA ALA A 42 -5.13 -0.50 2.28
C ALA A 42 -5.04 0.86 1.56
N LEU A 43 -4.78 0.88 0.24
CA LEU A 43 -4.79 2.10 -0.57
C LEU A 43 -6.18 2.72 -0.67
N VAL A 44 -7.23 1.92 -0.86
CA VAL A 44 -8.62 2.40 -0.89
C VAL A 44 -9.02 3.01 0.47
N GLU A 45 -8.66 2.35 1.57
CA GLU A 45 -8.90 2.88 2.92
C GLU A 45 -8.15 4.19 3.16
N LEU A 46 -6.90 4.29 2.69
CA LEU A 46 -6.13 5.52 2.77
C LEU A 46 -6.75 6.66 1.95
N GLN A 47 -7.30 6.38 0.77
CA GLN A 47 -8.04 7.36 -0.04
C GLN A 47 -9.32 7.83 0.67
N ALA A 48 -10.05 6.92 1.31
CA ALA A 48 -11.23 7.24 2.11
C ALA A 48 -10.88 8.15 3.30
N LEU A 49 -9.74 7.89 3.96
CA LEU A 49 -9.19 8.74 5.03
C LEU A 49 -8.78 10.13 4.52
N GLY A 50 -8.10 10.21 3.36
CA GLY A 50 -7.73 11.49 2.74
C GLY A 50 -8.96 12.33 2.35
N SER A 51 -10.02 11.67 1.87
CA SER A 51 -11.28 12.32 1.51
C SER A 51 -12.03 12.84 2.75
N THR A 52 -12.09 12.06 3.83
CA THR A 52 -12.74 12.49 5.09
C THR A 52 -11.98 13.59 5.82
N ARG A 53 -10.66 13.61 5.73
CA ARG A 53 -9.80 14.66 6.31
C ARG A 53 -9.67 15.90 5.41
N ALA A 54 -10.30 15.89 4.23
CA ALA A 54 -10.24 16.94 3.23
C ALA A 54 -8.79 17.37 2.92
N ASP A 55 -7.89 16.40 2.73
CA ASP A 55 -6.50 16.64 2.32
C ASP A 55 -6.36 16.39 0.80
N PRO A 56 -6.46 17.44 -0.04
CA PRO A 56 -6.44 17.29 -1.50
C PRO A 56 -5.06 16.89 -2.00
N GLN A 57 -4.00 17.19 -1.24
CA GLN A 57 -2.63 16.89 -1.61
C GLN A 57 -2.30 15.41 -1.39
N LEU A 58 -2.81 14.83 -0.29
CA LEU A 58 -2.77 13.38 -0.08
C LEU A 58 -3.60 12.64 -1.12
N TRP A 59 -4.80 13.16 -1.46
CA TRP A 59 -5.61 12.63 -2.55
C TRP A 59 -4.75 12.57 -3.82
N ASP A 60 -4.37 13.73 -4.37
CA ASP A 60 -3.66 13.84 -5.65
C ASP A 60 -2.43 12.94 -5.74
N PHE A 61 -1.65 12.85 -4.67
CA PHE A 61 -0.52 11.93 -4.56
C PHE A 61 -0.92 10.46 -4.75
N LEU A 62 -1.97 9.99 -4.08
CA LEU A 62 -2.46 8.61 -4.22
C LEU A 62 -2.96 8.32 -5.63
N GLN A 63 -3.51 9.32 -6.31
CA GLN A 63 -3.99 9.22 -7.68
C GLN A 63 -2.86 9.06 -8.67
N ASN A 64 -1.86 9.93 -8.56
CA ASN A 64 -0.80 10.05 -9.56
C ASN A 64 0.28 8.98 -9.39
N HIS A 65 0.44 8.40 -8.20
CA HIS A 65 1.52 7.46 -7.92
C HIS A 65 1.09 6.00 -7.73
N PHE A 66 -0.18 5.74 -7.40
CA PHE A 66 -0.63 4.38 -7.07
C PHE A 66 -1.75 3.84 -7.96
N ARG A 67 -2.35 4.66 -8.84
CA ARG A 67 -3.32 4.15 -9.84
C ARG A 67 -2.70 3.59 -11.11
N GLU A 68 -1.39 3.75 -11.35
CA GLU A 68 -0.68 3.07 -12.42
C GLU A 68 -0.28 1.64 -12.03
N LYS A 69 -1.27 0.76 -11.87
CA LYS A 69 -1.10 -0.69 -12.07
C LYS A 69 -2.40 -1.27 -12.62
N ARG A 70 -2.51 -1.25 -13.94
CA ARG A 70 -3.46 -2.06 -14.70
C ARG A 70 -2.69 -2.77 -15.81
#